data_AF-A0A971FK24-F1
#
_entry.id   AF-A0A971FK24-F1
#
_cell.length_a   1.000
_cell.length_b   1.000
_cell.length_c   1.000
_cell.angle_alpha   90.00
_cell.angle_beta   90.00
_cell.angle_gamma   90.00
#
_symmetry.space_group_name_H-M   'P 1'
#
loop_
_entity.id
_entity.type
_entity.pdbx_description
1 polymer ?
#
loop_
_entity_poly.entity_id
_entity_poly.type
_entity_poly.pdbx_seq_one_letter_code
_entity_poly.pdbx_strand_id
1 'polypeptide(L)'
;MNRREVVILEDALADLEAGRNFYDSQEQGLGDYFFDVLLTDLESLSFYGGIHSTHCGYYRMPAKRFPFSIYYEIRAEVVLVIAVLDMRRNPAWSHIELKKRPLSE
;
A
#
# COMPACT_ATOMS: atom_id res chain seq x y z
N MET A 1 -13.63 19.60 1.73
CA MET A 1 -12.42 18.73 1.71
C MET A 1 -12.20 18.35 0.26
N ASN A 2 -11.05 18.67 -0.32
CA ASN A 2 -10.76 18.28 -1.70
C ASN A 2 -10.38 16.80 -1.71
N ARG A 3 -11.06 16.01 -2.55
CA ARG A 3 -10.74 14.60 -2.75
C ARG A 3 -9.62 14.52 -3.77
N ARG A 4 -8.53 13.84 -3.42
CA ARG A 4 -7.42 13.54 -4.32
C ARG A 4 -7.69 12.28 -5.12
N GLU A 5 -7.14 12.24 -6.32
CA GLU A 5 -7.07 11.00 -7.09
C GLU A 5 -6.06 10.06 -6.42
N VAL A 6 -6.39 8.77 -6.37
CA VAL A 6 -5.49 7.71 -5.87
C VAL A 6 -5.22 6.78 -7.03
N VAL A 7 -3.95 6.66 -7.41
CA VAL A 7 -3.49 5.79 -8.50
C VAL A 7 -2.65 4.68 -7.88
N ILE A 8 -3.01 3.44 -8.16
CA ILE A 8 -2.28 2.25 -7.74
C ILE A 8 -1.33 1.86 -8.87
N LEU A 9 -0.03 1.87 -8.61
CA LEU A 9 0.96 1.44 -9.60
C LEU A 9 0.96 -0.09 -9.74
N GLU A 10 1.48 -0.58 -10.87
CA GLU A 10 1.50 -2.01 -11.20
C GLU A 10 2.16 -2.85 -10.09
N ASP A 11 3.29 -2.39 -9.55
CA ASP A 11 3.98 -3.10 -8.46
C ASP A 11 3.13 -3.17 -7.18
N ALA A 12 2.38 -2.11 -6.86
CA ALA A 12 1.47 -2.10 -5.71
C ALA A 12 0.26 -3.02 -5.93
N LEU A 13 -0.24 -3.08 -7.17
CA LEU A 13 -1.30 -4.02 -7.55
C LEU A 13 -0.82 -5.47 -7.43
N ALA A 14 0.40 -5.77 -7.90
CA ALA A 14 1.01 -7.09 -7.75
C ALA A 14 1.20 -7.48 -6.27
N ASP A 15 1.56 -6.53 -5.40
CA ASP A 15 1.64 -6.79 -3.96
C ASP A 15 0.26 -7.16 -3.36
N LEU A 16 -0.80 -6.45 -3.77
CA LEU A 16 -2.17 -6.74 -3.33
C LEU A 16 -2.64 -8.13 -3.78
N GLU A 17 -2.37 -8.50 -5.03
CA GLU A 17 -2.69 -9.82 -5.57
C GLU A 17 -1.92 -10.93 -4.82
N ALA A 18 -0.63 -10.72 -4.57
CA ALA A 18 0.18 -11.65 -3.78
C ALA A 18 -0.36 -11.80 -2.34
N GLY A 19 -0.77 -10.69 -1.71
CA GLY A 19 -1.40 -10.70 -0.39
C GLY A 19 -2.74 -11.44 -0.36
N ARG A 20 -3.62 -11.19 -1.35
CA ARG A 20 -4.90 -11.88 -1.51
C ARG A 20 -4.71 -13.38 -1.65
N ASN A 21 -3.83 -13.81 -2.55
CA ASN A 21 -3.52 -15.22 -2.78
C ASN A 21 -2.95 -15.90 -1.52
N PHE A 22 -2.07 -15.20 -0.78
CA PHE A 22 -1.53 -15.72 0.47
C PHE A 22 -2.62 -15.97 1.52
N TYR A 23 -3.58 -15.05 1.67
CA TYR A 23 -4.66 -15.19 2.64
C TYR A 23 -5.72 -16.19 2.21
N ASP A 24 -6.06 -16.26 0.92
CA ASP A 24 -7.01 -17.25 0.40
C ASP A 24 -6.48 -18.69 0.56
N SER A 25 -5.17 -18.89 0.47
CA SER A 25 -4.54 -20.19 0.71
C SER A 25 -4.61 -20.68 2.17
N GLN A 26 -4.86 -19.78 3.12
CA GLN A 26 -5.00 -20.15 4.55
C GLN A 26 -6.43 -20.51 4.92
N GLU A 27 -7.39 -19.73 4.43
CA GLU A 27 -8.81 -19.96 4.66
C GLU A 27 -9.61 -19.39 3.50
N GLN A 28 -10.55 -20.19 2.99
CA GLN A 28 -11.39 -19.79 1.86
C GLN A 28 -12.10 -18.47 2.15
N GLY A 29 -11.94 -17.48 1.26
CA GLY A 29 -12.57 -16.17 1.40
C GLY A 29 -11.81 -15.16 2.27
N LEU A 30 -10.75 -15.59 2.97
CA LEU A 30 -9.91 -14.67 3.74
C LEU A 30 -9.10 -13.73 2.82
N GLY A 31 -8.76 -14.18 1.61
CA GLY A 31 -8.14 -13.35 0.59
C GLY A 31 -9.04 -12.21 0.11
N ASP A 32 -10.33 -12.49 -0.07
CA ASP A 32 -11.32 -11.48 -0.47
C ASP A 32 -11.50 -10.44 0.63
N TYR A 33 -11.64 -10.90 1.87
CA TYR A 33 -11.70 -10.02 3.03
C TYR A 33 -10.43 -9.17 3.20
N PHE A 34 -9.25 -9.74 2.93
CA PHE A 34 -8.00 -8.97 2.84
C PHE A 34 -8.11 -7.85 1.81
N PHE A 35 -8.54 -8.18 0.59
CA PHE A 35 -8.63 -7.23 -0.50
C PHE A 35 -9.60 -6.08 -0.20
N ASP A 36 -10.79 -6.39 0.33
CA ASP A 36 -11.81 -5.38 0.68
C ASP A 36 -11.33 -4.40 1.76
N VAL A 37 -10.63 -4.91 2.78
CA VAL A 37 -10.06 -4.07 3.84
C VAL A 37 -8.98 -3.15 3.28
N LEU A 38 -8.06 -3.68 2.46
CA LEU A 38 -6.99 -2.89 1.87
C LEU A 38 -7.52 -1.86 0.87
N LEU A 39 -8.56 -2.19 0.11
CA LEU A 39 -9.23 -1.25 -0.79
C LEU A 39 -9.84 -0.07 -0.01
N THR A 40 -10.50 -0.35 1.11
CA THR A 40 -11.04 0.69 2.00
C THR A 40 -9.93 1.62 2.52
N ASP A 41 -8.77 1.06 2.85
CA ASP A 41 -7.61 1.85 3.27
C ASP A 41 -7.05 2.67 2.10
N LEU A 42 -6.97 2.13 0.88
CA LEU A 42 -6.50 2.89 -0.30
C LEU A 42 -7.43 4.04 -0.65
N GLU A 43 -8.75 3.83 -0.63
CA GLU A 43 -9.75 4.88 -0.89
C GLU A 43 -9.65 6.03 0.12
N SER A 44 -9.34 5.71 1.37
CA SER A 44 -9.21 6.70 2.43
C SER A 44 -8.06 7.69 2.21
N LEU A 45 -7.03 7.30 1.44
CA LEU A 45 -5.93 8.20 1.06
C LEU A 45 -6.40 9.37 0.19
N SER A 46 -7.54 9.24 -0.49
CA SER A 46 -8.14 10.35 -1.24
C SER A 46 -8.52 11.54 -0.35
N PHE A 47 -8.71 11.31 0.95
CA PHE A 47 -9.11 12.33 1.93
C PHE A 47 -7.95 12.83 2.78
N TYR A 48 -7.07 11.94 3.21
CA TYR A 48 -6.02 12.27 4.18
C TYR A 48 -4.61 11.83 3.75
N GLY A 49 -4.40 11.56 2.46
CA GLY A 49 -3.05 11.44 1.91
C GLY A 49 -2.17 12.62 2.35
N GLY A 50 -0.99 12.29 2.87
CA GLY A 50 0.06 13.24 3.23
C GLY A 50 0.21 13.52 4.72
N ILE A 51 -0.71 13.04 5.56
CA ILE A 51 -0.61 13.20 7.02
C ILE A 51 0.28 12.16 7.70
N HIS A 52 0.61 11.07 6.99
CA HIS A 52 1.37 9.96 7.54
C HIS A 52 2.86 10.30 7.66
N SER A 53 3.59 9.56 8.51
CA SER A 53 5.04 9.72 8.59
C SER A 53 5.74 9.15 7.36
N THR A 54 6.90 9.70 7.02
CA THR A 54 7.70 9.22 5.91
C THR A 54 8.68 8.12 6.36
N HIS A 55 8.85 7.12 5.51
CA HIS A 55 9.80 6.03 5.69
C HIS A 55 10.39 5.68 4.32
N CYS A 56 11.72 5.58 4.23
CA CYS A 56 12.43 5.36 2.95
C CYS A 56 12.13 6.40 1.86
N GLY A 57 11.72 7.62 2.23
CA GLY A 57 11.33 8.66 1.26
C GLY A 57 9.87 8.66 0.84
N TYR A 58 9.07 7.67 1.28
CA TYR A 58 7.64 7.57 0.99
C TYR A 58 6.79 7.84 2.22
N TYR A 59 5.59 8.36 2.06
CA TYR A 59 4.59 8.30 3.12
C TYR A 59 4.22 6.83 3.39
N ARG A 60 4.07 6.48 4.66
CA ARG A 60 3.72 5.11 5.08
C ARG A 60 2.45 5.10 5.92
N MET A 61 1.43 4.43 5.44
CA MET A 61 0.20 4.17 6.17
C MET A 61 0.09 2.68 6.53
N PRO A 62 0.11 2.29 7.82
CA PRO A 62 -0.23 0.93 8.23
C PRO A 62 -1.68 0.60 7.87
N ALA A 63 -1.92 -0.60 7.32
CA ALA A 63 -3.28 -1.09 7.09
C ALA A 63 -3.99 -1.34 8.43
N LYS A 64 -5.32 -1.20 8.45
CA LYS A 64 -6.08 -1.22 9.71
C LYS A 64 -6.19 -2.60 10.36
N ARG A 65 -6.29 -3.67 9.57
CA ARG A 65 -6.57 -5.04 10.09
C ARG A 65 -5.51 -6.07 9.76
N PHE A 66 -4.75 -5.84 8.70
CA PHE A 66 -3.70 -6.75 8.25
C PHE A 66 -2.33 -6.17 8.52
N PRO A 67 -1.31 -6.99 8.79
CA PRO A 67 0.05 -6.54 9.07
C PRO A 67 0.75 -6.09 7.79
N PHE A 68 0.15 -5.14 7.06
CA PHE A 68 0.63 -4.58 5.81
C PHE A 68 0.83 -3.07 5.97
N SER A 69 1.65 -2.48 5.13
CA SER A 69 1.79 -1.02 5.04
C SER A 69 1.73 -0.58 3.59
N ILE A 70 0.96 0.48 3.37
CA ILE A 70 0.80 1.15 2.09
C ILE A 70 1.82 2.28 2.02
N TYR A 71 2.67 2.23 1.00
CA TYR A 71 3.67 3.24 0.70
C TYR A 71 3.22 4.07 -0.49
N TYR A 72 3.20 5.38 -0.33
CA TYR A 72 2.74 6.29 -1.36
C TYR A 72 3.53 7.60 -1.37
N GLU A 73 3.44 8.33 -2.46
CA GLU A 73 3.87 9.72 -2.56
C GLU A 73 2.71 10.61 -3.04
N ILE A 74 2.89 11.93 -2.95
CA ILE A 74 1.93 12.89 -3.48
C ILE A 74 2.64 13.72 -4.54
N ARG A 75 2.11 13.70 -5.76
CA ARG A 75 2.60 14.52 -6.87
C ARG A 75 1.48 15.43 -7.36
N ALA A 76 1.73 16.74 -7.33
CA ALA A 76 0.69 17.75 -7.46
C ALA A 76 -0.46 17.46 -6.47
N GLU A 77 -1.54 16.83 -6.94
CA GLU A 77 -2.71 16.46 -6.13
C GLU A 77 -3.12 14.98 -6.29
N VAL A 78 -2.22 14.15 -6.81
CA VAL A 78 -2.44 12.71 -7.00
C VAL A 78 -1.65 11.93 -5.94
N VAL A 79 -2.33 11.01 -5.27
CA VAL A 79 -1.71 10.02 -4.39
C VAL A 79 -1.27 8.83 -5.25
N LEU A 80 0.04 8.64 -5.38
CA LEU A 80 0.62 7.51 -6.12
C LEU A 80 0.99 6.41 -5.13
N VAL A 81 0.28 5.29 -5.17
CA VAL A 81 0.55 4.12 -4.33
C VAL A 81 1.62 3.27 -5.00
N ILE A 82 2.79 3.22 -4.36
CA ILE A 82 4.01 2.61 -4.88
C ILE A 82 4.15 1.15 -4.42
N ALA A 83 3.68 0.84 -3.21
CA ALA A 83 3.79 -0.51 -2.66
C ALA A 83 2.75 -0.80 -1.57
N VAL A 84 2.38 -2.08 -1.42
CA VAL A 84 1.53 -2.58 -0.33
C VAL A 84 2.21 -3.79 0.32
N LEU A 85 3.16 -3.54 1.23
CA LEU A 85 4.10 -4.56 1.68
C LEU A 85 3.67 -5.24 2.99
N ASP A 86 3.90 -6.55 3.08
CA ASP A 86 3.72 -7.35 4.30
C ASP A 86 4.82 -7.02 5.33
N MET A 87 4.42 -6.52 6.49
CA MET A 87 5.30 -6.09 7.57
C MET A 87 5.78 -7.23 8.46
N ARG A 88 5.32 -8.47 8.24
CA ARG A 88 5.88 -9.67 8.89
C ARG A 88 7.20 -10.11 8.27
N ARG A 89 7.51 -9.62 7.06
CA ARG A 89 8.79 -9.87 6.39
C ARG A 89 9.92 -9.10 7.06
N ASN A 90 11.16 -9.53 6.82
CA ASN A 90 12.34 -8.85 7.31
C ASN A 90 12.32 -7.37 6.85
N PRO A 91 12.46 -6.38 7.76
CA PRO A 91 12.46 -4.96 7.38
C PRO A 91 13.50 -4.57 6.32
N ALA A 92 14.64 -5.27 6.28
CA ALA A 92 15.66 -5.07 5.26
C ALA A 92 15.14 -5.43 3.85
N TRP A 93 14.26 -6.42 3.75
CA TRP A 93 13.61 -6.79 2.48
C TRP A 93 12.72 -5.66 1.99
N SER A 94 11.89 -5.07 2.86
CA SER A 94 11.01 -3.95 2.50
C SER A 94 11.82 -2.74 2.03
N HIS A 95 12.94 -2.44 2.68
CA HIS A 95 13.86 -1.38 2.24
C HIS A 95 14.45 -1.64 0.84
N ILE A 96 14.87 -2.88 0.56
CA ILE A 96 15.41 -3.25 -0.76
C ILE A 96 14.32 -3.15 -1.82
N GLU A 97 13.12 -3.61 -1.50
CA GLU A 97 12.00 -3.60 -2.43
C GLU A 97 11.59 -2.17 -2.80
N LEU A 98 11.48 -1.27 -1.82
CA LEU A 98 11.21 0.15 -2.04
C LEU A 98 12.31 0.86 -2.85
N LYS A 99 13.57 0.43 -2.74
CA LYS A 99 14.68 0.99 -3.55
C LYS A 99 14.60 0.61 -5.03
N LYS A 100 13.95 -0.51 -5.37
CA LYS A 100 13.78 -0.93 -6.77
C LYS A 100 12.65 -0.18 -7.47
N ARG A 101 11.76 0.44 -6.69
CA ARG A 101 10.60 1.19 -7.18
C ARG A 101 10.96 2.66 -7.08
N PRO A 102 11.60 3.25 -8.11
CA PRO A 102 12.05 4.63 -8.02
C PRO A 102 10.85 5.56 -7.87
N LEU A 103 11.06 6.65 -7.12
CA LEU A 103 10.21 7.83 -7.20
C LEU A 103 10.22 8.26 -8.67
N SER A 104 9.06 8.28 -9.33
CA SER A 104 8.95 8.55 -10.76
C SER A 104 9.33 10.00 -11.12
N GLU A 105 10.61 10.40 -11.15
CA GLU A 105 11.13 11.78 -11.37
C GLU A 105 10.12 12.85 -11.82
#